data_AF-A0A5E4B712-F1
#
_entry.id   AF-A0A5E4B712-F1
#
_cell.length_a   1.000
_cell.length_b   1.000
_cell.length_c   1.000
_cell.angle_alpha   90.00
_cell.angle_beta   90.00
_cell.angle_gamma   90.00
#
_symmetry.space_group_name_H-M   'P 1'
#
loop_
_entity.id
_entity.type
_entity.pdbx_description
1 polymer ?
#
loop_
_entity_poly.entity_id
_entity_poly.type
_entity_poly.pdbx_seq_one_letter_code
_entity_poly.pdbx_strand_id
1 'polypeptide(L)' 'IMLLTDPEIESSLLISSDEGATYQKYRLNFYIQSLLFHPKQEDWILAYSQDQK' A
#
# COMPACT_ATOMS: atom_id res chain seq x y z
N ILE A 1 -0.03 -7.05 -4.40
CA ILE A 1 0.34 -6.03 -3.40
C ILE A 1 0.30 -6.66 -2.04
N MET A 2 1.35 -6.49 -1.24
CA MET A 2 1.38 -6.96 0.15
C MET A 2 1.51 -5.75 1.06
N LEU A 3 0.65 -5.68 2.08
CA LEU A 3 0.64 -4.62 3.07
C LEU A 3 1.37 -5.10 4.33
N LEU A 4 2.36 -4.33 4.79
CA LEU A 4 3.05 -4.56 6.05
C LEU A 4 2.78 -3.36 6.97
N THR A 5 2.03 -3.62 8.05
CA THR A 5 1.76 -2.64 9.10
C THR A 5 2.43 -3.10 10.39
N ASP A 6 3.46 -2.38 10.82
CA ASP A 6 3.98 -2.48 12.18
C ASP A 6 3.17 -1.50 13.06
N PRO A 7 2.55 -1.96 14.16
CA PRO A 7 1.75 -1.10 15.04
C PRO A 7 2.55 0.00 15.75
N GLU A 8 3.89 -0.07 15.79
CA GLU A 8 4.69 0.90 16.55
C GLU A 8 5.44 1.93 15.71
N ILE A 9 5.72 1.67 14.41
CA ILE A 9 6.77 2.42 13.72
C ILE A 9 6.35 2.98 12.36
N GLU A 10 6.10 2.22 11.29
CA GLU A 10 5.78 2.80 9.96
C GLU A 10 5.05 1.83 9.05
N SER A 11 4.12 2.33 8.23
CA SER A 11 3.49 1.56 7.17
C SER A 11 4.41 1.47 5.96
N SER A 12 4.49 0.29 5.34
CA SER A 12 5.22 0.09 4.10
C SER A 12 4.41 -0.72 3.09
N LEU A 13 4.51 -0.36 1.82
CA LEU A 13 3.88 -1.04 0.70
C LEU A 13 4.93 -1.85 -0.06
N LEU A 14 4.63 -3.12 -0.33
CA LEU A 14 5.41 -3.95 -1.24
C LEU A 14 4.67 -4.09 -2.58
N ILE A 15 5.32 -3.62 -3.65
CA ILE A 15 4.80 -3.68 -5.02
C ILE A 15 5.66 -4.65 -5.83
N SER A 16 5.00 -5.55 -6.55
CA SER A 16 5.62 -6.41 -7.56
C SER A 16 4.94 -6.12 -8.88
N SER A 17 5.73 -6.01 -9.94
CA SER A 17 5.29 -5.86 -11.33
C SER A 17 5.59 -7.11 -12.17
N ASP A 18 6.07 -8.18 -11.53
CA ASP A 18 6.58 -9.40 -12.15
C ASP A 18 5.96 -10.66 -11.52
N GLU A 19 4.66 -10.58 -11.20
CA GLU A 19 3.87 -11.69 -10.65
C GLU A 19 4.42 -12.28 -9.34
N GLY A 20 5.13 -11.46 -8.56
CA GLY A 20 5.67 -11.82 -7.25
C GLY A 20 7.10 -12.35 -7.26
N ALA A 21 7.82 -12.28 -8.39
CA ALA A 21 9.23 -12.67 -8.44
C ALA A 21 10.14 -11.67 -7.70
N THR A 22 9.82 -10.38 -7.74
CA THR A 22 10.52 -9.32 -7.00
C THR A 22 9.56 -8.33 -6.36
N TYR A 23 10.01 -7.70 -5.26
CA TYR A 23 9.22 -6.71 -4.53
C TYR A 23 10.03 -5.44 -4.27
N GLN A 24 9.43 -4.30 -4.57
CA GLN A 24 9.93 -2.98 -4.22
C GLN A 24 9.21 -2.47 -2.98
N LYS A 25 9.97 -2.00 -1.99
CA LYS A 25 9.43 -1.49 -0.72
C LYS A 25 9.33 0.03 -0.75
N TYR A 26 8.14 0.54 -0.47
CA TYR A 26 7.84 1.96 -0.33
C TYR A 26 7.40 2.26 1.10
N ARG A 27 8.04 3.24 1.73
CA ARG A 27 7.66 3.75 3.05
C ARG A 27 6.50 4.72 2.89
N LEU A 28 5.51 4.61 3.75
CA LEU A 28 4.34 5.48 3.78
C LEU A 28 4.35 6.27 5.09
N ASN A 29 3.78 7.47 5.06
CA ASN A 29 3.67 8.38 6.20
C ASN A 29 2.28 8.35 6.85
N PHE A 30 1.43 7.37 6.52
CA PHE A 30 0.09 7.19 7.08
C PHE A 30 -0.32 5.71 7.10
N TYR A 31 -1.23 5.32 7.99
CA TYR A 31 -1.74 3.96 8.07
C TYR A 31 -2.75 3.66 6.95
N ILE A 32 -2.66 2.49 6.31
CA ILE A 32 -3.64 2.05 5.33
C ILE A 32 -4.66 1.15 6.02
N GLN A 33 -5.92 1.57 6.00
CA GLN A 33 -7.06 0.73 6.37
C GLN A 33 -7.59 -0.07 5.18
N SER A 34 -7.71 0.56 4.00
CA SER A 34 -8.19 -0.12 2.79
C SER A 34 -7.56 0.44 1.52
N LEU A 35 -7.48 -0.39 0.48
CA LEU A 35 -7.02 -0.03 -0.85
C LEU A 35 -8.13 -0.27 -1.89
N LEU A 36 -8.23 0.62 -2.87
CA LEU A 36 -9.15 0.51 -4.00
C LEU A 36 -8.43 0.79 -5.32
N PHE A 37 -8.42 -0.18 -6.23
CA PHE A 37 -7.87 -0.01 -7.57
C PHE A 37 -8.82 0.77 -8.48
N HIS A 38 -8.27 1.59 -9.36
CA HIS A 38 -9.07 2.22 -10.39
C HIS A 38 -9.52 1.18 -11.43
N PRO A 39 -10.79 1.18 -11.89
CA PRO A 39 -11.33 0.12 -12.75
C PRO A 39 -10.71 0.03 -14.15
N LYS A 40 -9.95 1.04 -14.59
CA LYS A 40 -9.35 1.12 -15.94
C LYS A 40 -7.88 1.56 -15.97
N GLN A 41 -7.35 2.08 -14.86
CA GLN A 41 -5.97 2.58 -14.80
C GLN A 41 -5.22 1.67 -13.82
N GLU A 42 -4.43 0.75 -14.35
CA GLU A 42 -3.77 -0.30 -13.57
C GLU A 42 -2.80 0.27 -12.52
N ASP A 43 -2.20 1.42 -12.81
CA ASP A 43 -1.25 2.10 -11.91
C ASP A 43 -1.92 2.96 -10.82
N TRP A 44 -3.25 3.05 -10.81
CA TRP A 44 -3.98 3.94 -9.89
C TRP A 44 -4.61 3.16 -8.76
N ILE A 45 -4.25 3.54 -7.54
CA ILE A 45 -4.77 2.95 -6.30
C ILE A 45 -5.09 4.08 -5.32
N LEU A 46 -6.30 4.05 -4.77
CA LEU A 46 -6.70 4.88 -3.66
C LEU A 46 -6.41 4.14 -2.35
N ALA A 47 -5.67 4.77 -1.44
CA ALA A 47 -5.47 4.28 -0.09
C ALA A 47 -6.29 5.12 0.90
N TYR A 48 -7.05 4.45 1.74
CA TYR A 48 -7.85 5.06 2.79
C TYR A 48 -7.24 4.76 4.17
N SER A 49 -7.23 5.76 5.04
CA SER A 49 -6.84 5.68 6.44
C SER A 49 -8.02 6.08 7.32
N GLN A 50 -8.24 5.36 8.43
CA GLN A 50 -9.27 5.75 9.41
C GLN A 50 -8.87 6.96 10.24
N ASP A 51 -7.56 7.25 10.35
CA ASP A 51 -7.06 8.18 11.34
C ASP A 51 -7.53 9.60 11.03
N GLN A 52 -8.44 10.05 11.91
CA GLN A 52 -8.72 11.45 12.18
C GLN A 52 -7.57 12.02 13.00
N LYS A 53 -6.66 12.74 12.36
CA LYS A 53 -5.85 13.78 12.99
C LYS A 53 -5.70 14.97 12.05
#